data_AF-A0A8T2IF15-F1
#
_entry.id   AF-A0A8T2IF15-F1
#
_cell.length_a   1.000
_cell.length_b   1.000
_cell.length_c   1.000
_cell.angle_alpha   90.00
_cell.angle_beta   90.00
_cell.angle_gamma   90.00
#
_symmetry.space_group_name_H-M   'P 1'
#
loop_
_entity.id
_entity.type
_entity.pdbx_description
1 polymer ?
#
loop_
_entity_poly.entity_id
_entity_poly.type
_entity_poly.pdbx_seq_one_letter_code
_entity_poly.pdbx_strand_id
1 'polypeptide(L)'
;ESAKKLEENVYYFGNIVENLLYRFGKTIVDEQLALKRVADVLINLYAMTAVISRASRSISIGLRNHDHDVLLANMFCTQAHFNNNYLMAQLGKHSPENLDDGVRKIARHVLESRAYTCSHPLERTF
;
A
#
# COMPACT_ATOMS: atom_id res chain seq x y z
N GLU A 1 -16.01 -0.23 -14.43
CA GLU A 1 -15.61 0.55 -13.23
C GLU A 1 -14.25 0.10 -12.66
N SER A 2 -14.07 -1.19 -12.35
CA SER A 2 -12.80 -1.73 -11.80
C SER A 2 -11.57 -1.51 -12.67
N ALA A 3 -11.71 -1.61 -14.01
CA ALA A 3 -10.63 -1.30 -14.94
C ALA A 3 -10.20 0.18 -14.88
N LYS A 4 -11.14 1.11 -14.68
CA LYS A 4 -10.84 2.54 -14.52
C LYS A 4 -10.07 2.80 -13.21
N LYS A 5 -10.48 2.17 -12.10
CA LYS A 5 -9.75 2.22 -10.82
C LYS A 5 -8.32 1.69 -10.96
N LEU A 6 -8.13 0.59 -11.71
CA LEU A 6 -6.80 0.05 -12.02
C LEU A 6 -5.97 1.05 -12.82
N GLU A 7 -6.52 1.60 -13.90
CA GLU A 7 -5.85 2.59 -14.76
C GLU A 7 -5.38 3.81 -13.96
N GLU A 8 -6.26 4.39 -13.15
CA GLU A 8 -5.94 5.52 -12.28
C GLU A 8 -4.79 5.19 -11.31
N ASN A 9 -4.86 4.05 -10.62
CA ASN A 9 -3.78 3.62 -9.73
C ASN A 9 -2.46 3.37 -10.46
N VAL A 10 -2.47 2.75 -11.65
CA VAL A 10 -1.25 2.53 -12.43
C VAL A 10 -0.60 3.85 -12.83
N TYR A 11 -1.40 4.82 -13.27
CA TYR A 11 -0.91 6.16 -13.63
C TYR A 11 -0.26 6.86 -12.43
N TYR A 12 -0.95 6.94 -11.29
CA TYR A 12 -0.41 7.62 -10.11
C TYR A 12 0.78 6.87 -9.49
N PHE A 13 0.76 5.54 -9.52
CA PHE A 13 1.87 4.72 -9.05
C PHE A 13 3.14 4.97 -9.86
N GLY A 14 3.04 5.08 -11.18
CA GLY A 14 4.16 5.44 -12.05
C GLY A 14 4.80 6.78 -11.65
N ASN A 15 3.98 7.81 -11.49
CA ASN A 15 4.43 9.14 -11.05
C ASN A 15 5.10 9.08 -9.67
N ILE A 16 4.58 8.29 -8.73
CA ILE A 16 5.17 8.16 -7.39
C ILE A 16 6.53 7.46 -7.45
N VAL A 17 6.65 6.37 -8.20
CA VAL A 17 7.92 5.65 -8.36
C VAL A 17 8.97 6.56 -8.98
N GLU A 18 8.62 7.33 -10.01
CA GLU A 18 9.54 8.32 -10.61
C GLU A 18 9.99 9.38 -9.61
N ASN A 19 9.04 9.93 -8.83
CA ASN A 19 9.35 10.91 -7.78
C ASN A 19 10.26 10.34 -6.68
N LEU A 20 10.06 9.07 -6.28
CA LEU A 20 10.91 8.40 -5.30
C LEU A 20 12.34 8.22 -5.84
N LEU A 21 12.47 7.79 -7.10
CA LEU A 21 13.77 7.63 -7.76
C LEU A 21 14.48 8.98 -7.91
N TYR A 22 13.76 10.05 -8.27
CA TYR A 22 14.33 11.39 -8.35
C TYR A 22 14.78 11.91 -6.96
N ARG A 23 13.98 11.64 -5.91
CA ARG A 23 14.26 12.10 -4.55
C ARG A 23 15.43 11.38 -3.89
N PHE A 24 15.50 10.06 -4.01
CA PHE A 24 16.46 9.24 -3.26
C PHE A 24 17.61 8.73 -4.13
N GLY A 25 17.46 8.69 -5.45
CA GLY A 25 18.50 8.20 -6.36
C GLY A 25 18.98 6.80 -5.95
N LYS A 26 20.30 6.65 -5.80
CA LYS A 26 20.92 5.37 -5.44
C LYS A 26 20.66 4.95 -3.98
N THR A 27 20.37 5.89 -3.07
CA THR A 27 20.13 5.58 -1.65
C THR A 27 18.70 5.10 -1.40
N ILE A 28 17.87 4.96 -2.44
CA ILE A 28 16.52 4.40 -2.31
C ILE A 28 16.52 2.99 -1.69
N VAL A 29 17.61 2.24 -1.85
CA VAL A 29 17.79 0.91 -1.24
C VAL A 29 17.72 0.95 0.30
N ASP A 30 18.07 2.08 0.91
CA ASP A 30 18.04 2.29 2.36
C ASP A 30 16.65 2.74 2.85
N GLU A 31 15.78 3.20 1.95
CA GLU A 31 14.42 3.66 2.24
C GLU A 31 13.43 2.48 2.31
N GLN A 32 13.74 1.49 3.16
CA GLN A 32 13.05 0.21 3.22
C GLN A 32 11.54 0.34 3.52
N LEU A 33 11.14 1.29 4.37
CA LEU A 33 9.72 1.54 4.67
C LEU A 33 8.96 2.08 3.46
N ALA A 34 9.61 2.89 2.62
CA ALA A 34 9.01 3.36 1.37
C ALA A 34 8.95 2.21 0.35
N LEU A 35 10.04 1.45 0.18
CA LEU A 35 10.08 0.28 -0.71
C LEU A 35 9.03 -0.77 -0.35
N LYS A 36 8.78 -1.01 0.94
CA LYS A 36 7.72 -1.91 1.40
C LYS A 36 6.33 -1.45 0.94
N ARG A 37 6.01 -0.15 1.05
CA ARG A 37 4.75 0.42 0.54
C ARG A 37 4.65 0.37 -0.98
N VAL A 38 5.75 0.62 -1.69
CA VAL A 38 5.82 0.45 -3.16
C VAL A 38 5.49 -1.00 -3.56
N ALA A 39 6.07 -1.97 -2.86
CA ALA A 39 5.80 -3.39 -3.08
C ALA A 39 4.33 -3.76 -2.79
N ASP A 40 3.77 -3.26 -1.68
CA ASP A 40 2.37 -3.49 -1.31
C ASP A 40 1.41 -2.98 -2.41
N VAL A 41 1.64 -1.77 -2.95
CA VAL A 41 0.83 -1.22 -4.06
C VAL A 41 0.98 -2.08 -5.32
N LEU A 42 2.21 -2.49 -5.67
CA LEU A 42 2.48 -3.31 -6.85
C LEU A 42 1.77 -4.68 -6.78
N ILE A 43 1.77 -5.32 -5.61
CA ILE A 43 1.05 -6.58 -5.37
C ILE A 43 -0.45 -6.40 -5.62
N ASN A 44 -1.04 -5.33 -5.09
CA ASN A 44 -2.46 -5.03 -5.30
C ASN A 44 -2.78 -4.76 -6.77
N LEU A 45 -1.94 -3.99 -7.48
CA LEU A 45 -2.10 -3.72 -8.91
C LEU A 45 -2.07 -5.00 -9.75
N TYR A 46 -1.15 -5.92 -9.44
CA TYR A 46 -1.08 -7.22 -10.11
C TYR A 46 -2.34 -8.06 -9.83
N ALA A 47 -2.78 -8.12 -8.58
CA ALA A 47 -3.99 -8.84 -8.19
C ALA A 47 -5.25 -8.25 -8.86
N MET A 48 -5.37 -6.92 -8.92
CA MET A 48 -6.44 -6.22 -9.63
C MET A 48 -6.47 -6.60 -11.10
N THR A 49 -5.31 -6.60 -11.77
CA THR A 49 -5.18 -7.02 -13.17
C THR A 49 -5.63 -8.47 -13.37
N ALA A 50 -5.19 -9.37 -12.50
CA ALA A 50 -5.51 -10.80 -12.58
C ALA A 50 -7.02 -11.07 -12.42
N VAL A 51 -7.68 -10.46 -11.44
CA VAL A 51 -9.12 -10.68 -11.22
C VAL A 51 -9.98 -10.04 -12.31
N ILE A 52 -9.59 -8.88 -12.84
CA ILE A 52 -10.26 -8.24 -13.98
C ILE A 52 -10.12 -9.12 -15.22
N SER A 53 -8.91 -9.61 -15.51
CA SER A 53 -8.65 -10.49 -16.66
C SER A 53 -9.50 -11.76 -16.58
N ARG A 54 -9.55 -12.40 -15.41
CA ARG A 54 -10.39 -13.59 -15.16
C ARG A 54 -11.87 -13.31 -15.38
N ALA A 55 -12.42 -12.29 -14.74
CA ALA A 55 -13.84 -11.93 -14.87
C ALA A 55 -14.20 -11.58 -16.32
N SER A 56 -13.32 -10.86 -17.01
CA SER A 56 -13.50 -10.49 -18.42
C SER A 56 -13.55 -11.74 -19.31
N ARG A 57 -12.64 -12.70 -19.09
CA ARG A 57 -12.67 -13.97 -19.82
C ARG A 57 -13.92 -14.78 -19.52
N SER A 58 -14.35 -14.83 -18.25
CA SER A 58 -15.56 -15.52 -17.78
C SER A 58 -16.80 -15.00 -18.51
N ILE A 59 -16.92 -13.67 -18.67
CA ILE A 59 -17.93 -13.01 -19.49
C ILE A 59 -17.78 -13.41 -20.97
N SER A 60 -16.60 -13.25 -21.55
CA SER A 60 -16.40 -13.43 -23.00
C SER A 60 -16.71 -14.84 -23.51
N ILE A 61 -16.49 -15.88 -22.69
CA ILE A 61 -16.80 -17.27 -23.06
C ILE A 61 -18.14 -17.76 -22.51
N GLY A 62 -18.90 -16.90 -21.82
CA GLY A 62 -20.23 -17.21 -21.30
C GLY A 62 -20.25 -18.28 -20.21
N LEU A 63 -19.30 -18.25 -19.26
CA LEU A 63 -19.29 -19.20 -18.15
C LEU A 63 -20.55 -19.05 -17.27
N ARG A 64 -20.99 -20.17 -16.70
CA ARG A 64 -22.06 -20.17 -15.70
C ARG A 64 -21.63 -19.35 -14.48
N ASN A 65 -22.52 -18.50 -13.99
CA ASN A 65 -22.29 -17.61 -12.84
C ASN A 65 -21.18 -16.57 -13.03
N HIS A 66 -20.87 -16.16 -14.27
CA HIS A 66 -19.91 -15.08 -14.54
C HIS A 66 -20.25 -13.77 -13.81
N ASP A 67 -21.53 -13.50 -13.51
CA ASP A 67 -21.95 -12.36 -12.67
C ASP A 67 -21.30 -12.37 -11.27
N HIS A 68 -21.09 -13.56 -10.69
CA HIS A 68 -20.42 -13.69 -9.39
C HIS A 68 -18.91 -13.40 -9.50
N ASP A 69 -18.24 -13.86 -10.57
CA ASP A 69 -16.85 -13.50 -10.85
C ASP A 69 -16.70 -11.97 -10.99
N VAL A 70 -17.64 -11.32 -11.66
CA VAL A 70 -17.68 -9.86 -11.82
C VAL A 70 -17.86 -9.16 -10.46
N LEU A 71 -18.77 -9.65 -9.62
CA LEU A 71 -19.00 -9.10 -8.29
C LEU A 71 -17.73 -9.21 -7.41
N LEU A 72 -17.07 -10.36 -7.42
CA LEU A 72 -15.81 -10.58 -6.69
C LEU A 72 -14.71 -9.63 -7.18
N ALA A 73 -14.52 -9.52 -8.50
CA ALA A 73 -13.53 -8.62 -9.08
C ALA A 73 -13.83 -7.15 -8.70
N ASN A 74 -15.08 -6.72 -8.75
CA ASN A 74 -15.47 -5.36 -8.41
C ASN A 74 -15.26 -5.02 -6.92
N MET A 75 -15.60 -5.94 -6.03
CA MET A 75 -15.41 -5.77 -4.60
C MET A 75 -13.92 -5.71 -4.26
N PHE A 76 -13.11 -6.64 -4.79
CA PHE A 76 -11.66 -6.65 -4.60
C PHE A 76 -11.01 -5.37 -5.13
N CYS A 77 -11.28 -4.99 -6.39
CA CYS A 77 -10.69 -3.81 -7.00
C CYS A 77 -11.07 -2.52 -6.29
N THR A 78 -12.26 -2.44 -5.71
CA THR A 78 -12.68 -1.26 -4.92
C THR A 78 -11.86 -1.16 -3.63
N GLN A 79 -11.70 -2.25 -2.89
CA GLN A 79 -10.91 -2.25 -1.66
C GLN A 79 -9.42 -2.00 -1.94
N ALA A 80 -8.87 -2.66 -2.96
CA ALA A 80 -7.49 -2.49 -3.39
C ALA A 80 -7.21 -1.05 -3.82
N HIS A 81 -8.14 -0.43 -4.56
CA HIS A 81 -8.01 0.97 -4.98
C HIS A 81 -7.93 1.94 -3.79
N PHE A 82 -8.80 1.79 -2.78
CA PHE A 82 -8.74 2.62 -1.58
C PHE A 82 -7.43 2.42 -0.80
N ASN A 83 -7.00 1.16 -0.64
CA ASN A 83 -5.74 0.85 0.03
C ASN A 83 -4.55 1.47 -0.71
N ASN A 84 -4.50 1.30 -2.03
CA ASN A 84 -3.44 1.86 -2.87
C ASN A 84 -3.39 3.38 -2.76
N ASN A 85 -4.52 4.07 -2.81
CA ASN A 85 -4.56 5.53 -2.69
C ASN A 85 -4.00 6.00 -1.34
N TYR A 86 -4.30 5.28 -0.26
CA TYR A 86 -3.74 5.59 1.06
C TYR A 86 -2.22 5.34 1.10
N LEU A 87 -1.75 4.19 0.63
CA LEU A 87 -0.30 3.87 0.59
C LEU A 87 0.47 4.86 -0.29
N MET A 88 -0.11 5.25 -1.42
CA MET A 88 0.44 6.24 -2.34
C MET A 88 0.50 7.63 -1.71
N ALA A 89 -0.51 8.05 -0.95
CA ALA A 89 -0.47 9.30 -0.18
C ALA A 89 0.72 9.32 0.79
N GLN A 90 0.96 8.22 1.51
CA GLN A 90 2.10 8.09 2.45
C GLN A 90 3.48 8.17 1.78
N LEU A 91 3.58 7.86 0.48
CA LEU A 91 4.81 7.95 -0.30
C LEU A 91 5.10 9.39 -0.76
N GLY A 92 4.15 10.31 -0.61
CA GLY A 92 4.29 11.72 -0.94
C GLY A 92 5.43 12.40 -0.16
N LYS A 93 6.07 13.39 -0.80
CA LYS A 93 7.09 14.21 -0.15
C LYS A 93 6.43 15.02 0.98
N HIS A 94 6.97 14.90 2.20
CA HIS A 94 6.40 15.52 3.41
C HIS A 94 4.93 15.15 3.68
N SER A 95 4.50 13.95 3.26
CA SER A 95 3.16 13.46 3.53
C SER A 95 2.89 13.41 5.05
N PRO A 96 1.81 14.05 5.54
CA PRO A 96 1.41 13.93 6.94
C PRO A 96 0.94 12.51 7.30
N GLU A 97 0.52 11.71 6.31
CA GLU A 97 0.16 10.30 6.48
C GLU A 97 1.38 9.40 6.68
N ASN A 98 2.60 9.90 6.40
CA ASN A 98 3.84 9.18 6.61
C ASN A 98 4.28 9.27 8.08
N LEU A 99 4.31 8.12 8.75
CA LEU A 99 4.68 8.00 10.17
C LEU A 99 6.08 7.40 10.40
N ASP A 100 6.92 7.32 9.37
CA ASP A 100 8.22 6.64 9.42
C ASP A 100 9.13 7.23 10.51
N ASP A 101 9.12 8.55 10.69
CA ASP A 101 9.90 9.22 11.73
C ASP A 101 9.49 8.76 13.13
N GLY A 102 8.18 8.59 13.35
CA GLY A 102 7.63 8.06 14.60
C GLY A 102 8.06 6.61 14.80
N VAL A 103 7.92 5.77 13.78
CA VAL A 103 8.33 4.36 13.83
C VAL A 103 9.82 4.23 14.16
N ARG A 104 10.68 5.02 13.51
CA ARG A 104 12.13 5.00 13.76
C ARG A 104 12.49 5.45 15.18
N LYS A 105 11.81 6.48 15.71
CA LYS A 105 12.03 6.97 17.08
C LYS A 105 11.61 5.92 18.12
N ILE A 106 10.43 5.32 17.94
CA ILE A 106 9.91 4.27 18.82
C ILE A 106 10.87 3.06 18.81
N ALA A 107 11.23 2.58 17.62
CA ALA A 107 12.13 1.43 17.46
C ALA A 107 13.49 1.67 18.12
N ARG A 108 14.07 2.87 17.97
CA ARG A 108 15.33 3.24 18.61
C ARG A 108 15.23 3.16 20.14
N HIS A 109 14.17 3.73 20.71
CA HIS A 109 13.99 3.75 22.17
C HIS A 109 13.81 2.34 22.76
N VAL A 110 13.07 1.48 22.07
CA VAL A 110 12.93 0.06 22.45
C VAL A 110 14.26 -0.68 22.34
N LEU A 111 15.07 -0.41 21.31
CA LEU A 111 16.37 -1.05 21.12
C LEU A 111 17.40 -0.62 22.17
N GLU A 112 17.43 0.67 22.52
CA GLU A 112 18.32 1.24 23.54
C GLU A 112 18.01 0.70 24.94
N SER A 113 16.73 0.64 25.30
CA SER A 113 16.27 0.10 26.59
C SER A 113 16.27 -1.43 26.66
N ARG A 114 16.23 -2.11 25.51
CA ARG A 114 16.05 -3.57 25.38
C ARG A 114 14.82 -4.09 26.12
N ALA A 115 13.81 -3.24 26.32
CA ALA A 115 12.61 -3.54 27.07
C ALA A 115 11.43 -2.68 26.56
N TYR A 116 10.23 -2.99 27.03
CA TYR A 116 9.11 -2.09 26.90
C TYR A 116 9.27 -0.94 27.90
N THR A 117 9.27 0.31 27.42
CA THR A 117 9.65 1.47 28.23
C THR A 117 8.49 2.19 28.89
N CYS A 118 7.25 1.95 28.45
CA CYS A 118 6.10 2.63 29.05
C CYS A 118 5.77 1.98 30.39
N SER A 119 6.00 2.73 31.46
CA SER A 119 5.54 2.41 32.81
C SER A 119 4.03 2.19 32.86
N HIS A 120 3.59 1.37 33.82
CA HIS A 120 2.17 1.19 34.04
C HIS A 120 1.55 2.52 34.52
N PRO A 121 0.37 2.96 34.02
CA PRO A 121 -0.23 4.24 34.41
C PRO A 121 -0.53 4.44 35.91
N LEU A 122 -0.47 3.35 36.70
CA LEU A 122 -0.68 3.35 38.15
C LEU A 122 0.63 3.22 38.96
N GLU A 123 1.77 3.17 38.27
CA GLU A 123 3.07 3.09 38.91
C GLU A 123 3.37 4.43 39.61
N ARG A 124 3.58 4.41 40.93
CA ARG A 124 3.84 5.61 41.70
C ARG A 124 5.30 6.02 41.54
N THR A 125 5.56 7.13 40.86
CA THR A 125 6.80 7.88 41.03
C THR A 125 6.74 8.55 42.40
N PHE A 126 7.69 8.23 43.28
CA PHE A 126 7.76 8.69 44.68
C PHE A 126 7.50 10.19 44.85
#